data_AF-B7RYA6-F1
#
_entry.id   AF-B7RYA6-F1
#
_cell.length_a   1.000
_cell.length_b   1.000
_cell.length_c   1.000
_cell.angle_alpha   90.00
_cell.angle_beta   90.00
_cell.angle_gamma   90.00
#
_symmetry.space_group_name_H-M   'P 1'
#
loop_
_entity.id
_entity.type
_entity.pdbx_description
1 polymer ?
#
loop_
_entity_poly.entity_id
_entity_poly.type
_entity_poly.pdbx_seq_one_letter_code
_entity_poly.pdbx_strand_id
1 'polypeptide(L)'
;MSDKQNETHESVEDQLDFIQSANNLRGVNRLLTQVMAKQKIQALIKEENLSIISDAVMDLALAGDGDDDENRLLAAAVLGRLSAVARARDSLVFARISELFDSAPLPIEALADGDEKYYAALSFAAIEADWLVDYCHKQSVLIDTSEKARRVLLSIALREAGSLSDYWQMNQLALTGLGAIKGGDTRYKRIRRITTASSEIVREWQGEVGVDAGLALASWFSEIVKSGKKDVEEEILTNILDESLTMLLRIIELRFSHALLAPTYSMLDSAKDAFGRQGWTDLLRSSNNMNKVRTSLKEAALVLARQGKTDPDLMEVLSIAYNSVAQVMPAITSHFADARDLDPETKAWWEQGGKVKQSQRNVSHQIGNSEDQQIGSLLINVEESKMVMEKLERAVVPFLEISDPPLAETVKKAAGSYSEIALAARQLATMRKLKHMDDKGKILEYNPLKHEMLGGHQLGVRKIKVERDGIQKEFGGKIKVLVKPRVSPAD
;
A
#
# COMPACT_ATOMS: atom_id res chain seq x y z
N MET A 1 -32.06 -11.78 56.00
CA MET A 1 -32.41 -13.22 55.89
C MET A 1 -32.13 -13.62 54.45
N SER A 2 -31.22 -14.50 54.08
CA SER A 2 -30.36 -15.43 54.81
C SER A 2 -29.15 -15.72 53.89
N ASP A 3 -27.95 -15.72 54.46
CA ASP A 3 -26.74 -16.32 53.88
C ASP A 3 -26.99 -17.80 53.55
N LYS A 4 -27.41 -18.08 52.32
CA LYS A 4 -27.37 -19.43 51.74
C LYS A 4 -26.95 -19.28 50.28
N GLN A 5 -25.68 -19.62 50.02
CA GLN A 5 -25.14 -20.21 48.77
C GLN A 5 -23.65 -19.86 48.63
N ASN A 6 -22.86 -20.35 49.57
CA ASN A 6 -21.52 -20.85 49.25
C ASN A 6 -21.62 -22.37 49.33
N GLU A 7 -22.36 -22.98 48.40
CA GLU A 7 -22.30 -24.43 48.21
C GLU A 7 -20.94 -24.72 47.57
N THR A 8 -20.02 -25.24 48.38
CA THR A 8 -18.74 -25.74 47.89
C THR A 8 -18.99 -27.06 47.16
N HIS A 9 -19.23 -26.98 45.85
CA HIS A 9 -19.22 -28.16 44.98
C HIS A 9 -17.77 -28.65 44.83
N GLU A 10 -17.38 -29.64 45.63
CA GLU A 10 -15.99 -30.11 45.70
C GLU A 10 -15.65 -31.17 44.64
N SER A 11 -16.61 -32.04 44.28
CA SER A 11 -16.44 -33.07 43.26
C SER A 11 -16.90 -32.62 41.87
N VAL A 12 -16.46 -33.31 40.82
CA VAL A 12 -16.91 -33.06 39.43
C VAL A 12 -18.40 -33.42 39.26
N GLU A 13 -18.86 -34.47 39.93
CA GLU A 13 -20.26 -34.93 39.88
C GLU A 13 -21.19 -33.86 40.46
N ASP A 14 -20.88 -33.32 41.65
CA ASP A 14 -21.67 -32.25 42.28
C ASP A 14 -21.73 -30.98 41.40
N GLN A 15 -20.67 -30.71 40.66
CA GLN A 15 -20.59 -29.56 39.75
C GLN A 15 -21.45 -29.77 38.50
N LEU A 16 -21.49 -30.98 37.94
CA LEU A 16 -22.33 -31.31 36.79
C LEU A 16 -23.81 -31.33 37.17
N ASP A 17 -24.15 -31.93 38.31
CA ASP A 17 -25.52 -31.96 38.82
C ASP A 17 -26.06 -30.54 39.06
N PHE A 18 -25.23 -29.64 39.61
CA PHE A 18 -25.59 -28.24 39.74
C PHE A 18 -25.84 -27.58 38.38
N ILE A 19 -24.98 -27.81 37.38
CA ILE A 19 -25.12 -27.19 36.05
C ILE A 19 -26.41 -27.66 35.37
N GLN A 20 -26.72 -28.95 35.41
CA GLN A 20 -27.90 -29.54 34.78
C GLN A 20 -29.22 -29.15 35.46
N SER A 21 -29.20 -28.94 36.79
CA SER A 21 -30.37 -28.56 37.57
C SER A 21 -30.51 -27.04 37.79
N ALA A 22 -29.57 -26.25 37.29
CA ALA A 22 -29.61 -24.81 37.40
C ALA A 22 -30.86 -24.26 36.71
N ASN A 23 -31.41 -23.18 37.26
CA ASN A 23 -32.55 -22.45 36.71
C ASN A 23 -32.16 -21.03 36.23
N ASN A 24 -30.88 -20.68 36.31
CA ASN A 24 -30.38 -19.39 35.88
C ASN A 24 -28.93 -19.50 35.41
N LEU A 25 -28.63 -18.81 34.31
CA LEU A 25 -27.31 -18.84 33.68
C LEU A 25 -26.22 -18.16 34.53
N ARG A 26 -26.58 -17.16 35.34
CA ARG A 26 -25.63 -16.45 36.22
C ARG A 26 -25.01 -17.40 37.27
N GLY A 27 -25.78 -18.35 37.79
CA GLY A 27 -25.31 -19.38 38.71
C GLY A 27 -24.27 -20.28 38.06
N VAL A 28 -24.56 -20.78 36.86
CA VAL A 28 -23.63 -21.58 36.04
C VAL A 28 -22.34 -20.80 35.75
N ASN A 29 -22.45 -19.54 35.31
CA ASN A 29 -21.31 -18.66 35.04
C ASN A 29 -20.41 -18.47 36.28
N ARG A 30 -21.00 -18.28 37.47
CA ARG A 30 -20.26 -18.15 38.74
C ARG A 30 -19.52 -19.44 39.08
N LEU A 31 -20.17 -20.60 38.97
CA LEU A 31 -19.53 -21.89 39.23
C LEU A 31 -18.34 -22.10 38.29
N LEU A 32 -18.52 -21.91 36.98
CA LEU A 32 -17.45 -22.08 36.00
C LEU A 32 -16.27 -21.14 36.28
N THR A 33 -16.54 -19.87 36.63
CA THR A 33 -15.50 -18.92 37.06
C THR A 33 -14.72 -19.43 38.27
N GLN A 34 -15.41 -19.95 39.30
CA GLN A 34 -14.77 -20.50 40.50
C GLN A 34 -13.91 -21.74 40.19
N VAL A 35 -14.41 -22.63 39.34
CA VAL A 35 -13.70 -23.85 38.92
C VAL A 35 -12.44 -23.49 38.12
N MET A 36 -12.52 -22.48 37.25
CA MET A 36 -11.36 -21.95 36.51
C MET A 36 -10.34 -21.29 37.42
N ALA A 37 -10.78 -20.48 38.39
CA ALA A 37 -9.89 -19.84 39.38
C ALA A 37 -9.11 -20.88 40.21
N LYS A 38 -9.72 -22.04 40.47
CA LYS A 38 -9.08 -23.18 41.15
C LYS A 38 -8.25 -24.08 40.22
N GLN A 39 -8.12 -23.73 38.93
CA GLN A 39 -7.44 -24.52 37.89
C GLN A 39 -7.99 -25.96 37.72
N LYS A 40 -9.25 -26.20 38.09
CA LYS A 40 -9.90 -27.52 38.03
C LYS A 40 -10.73 -27.74 36.77
N ILE A 41 -10.84 -26.73 35.90
CA ILE A 41 -11.76 -26.76 34.74
C ILE A 41 -11.50 -27.92 33.78
N GLN A 42 -10.24 -28.34 33.60
CA GLN A 42 -9.89 -29.45 32.71
C GLN A 42 -10.48 -30.78 33.16
N ALA A 43 -10.64 -30.99 34.46
CA ALA A 43 -11.29 -32.19 35.00
C ALA A 43 -12.81 -32.15 34.76
N LEU A 44 -13.42 -30.96 34.89
CA LEU A 44 -14.85 -30.76 34.69
C LEU A 44 -15.24 -30.95 33.21
N ILE A 45 -14.46 -30.42 32.26
CA ILE A 45 -14.77 -30.47 30.81
C ILE A 45 -14.20 -31.71 30.07
N LYS A 46 -13.91 -32.77 30.82
CA LYS A 46 -13.35 -34.01 30.25
C LYS A 46 -14.44 -34.78 29.48
N GLU A 47 -14.07 -35.34 28.34
CA GLU A 47 -14.96 -36.20 27.53
C GLU A 47 -16.29 -35.52 27.21
N GLU A 48 -17.42 -36.19 27.44
CA GLU A 48 -18.78 -35.75 27.11
C GLU A 48 -19.29 -34.57 27.97
N ASN A 49 -18.65 -34.33 29.12
CA ASN A 49 -19.05 -33.26 30.03
C ASN A 49 -18.98 -31.87 29.37
N LEU A 50 -18.06 -31.67 28.41
CA LEU A 50 -17.98 -30.40 27.69
C LEU A 50 -19.27 -30.10 26.91
N SER A 51 -19.82 -31.11 26.22
CA SER A 51 -21.07 -31.00 25.48
C SER A 51 -22.25 -30.79 26.44
N ILE A 52 -22.32 -31.59 27.51
CA ILE A 52 -23.35 -31.47 28.55
C ILE A 52 -23.42 -30.04 29.13
N ILE A 53 -22.26 -29.48 29.49
CA ILE A 53 -22.19 -28.13 30.05
C ILE A 53 -22.58 -27.08 29.01
N SER A 54 -22.15 -27.25 27.76
CA SER A 54 -22.47 -26.31 26.67
C SER A 54 -23.97 -26.33 26.35
N ASP A 55 -24.59 -27.51 26.30
CA ASP A 55 -26.03 -27.68 26.10
C ASP A 55 -26.84 -27.08 27.24
N ALA A 56 -26.44 -27.31 28.50
CA ALA A 56 -27.11 -26.70 29.64
C ALA A 56 -27.06 -25.16 29.60
N VAL A 57 -25.93 -24.59 29.18
CA VAL A 57 -25.80 -23.12 28.98
C VAL A 57 -26.74 -22.63 27.87
N MET A 58 -26.80 -23.35 26.75
CA MET A 58 -27.70 -23.02 25.63
C MET A 58 -29.17 -23.09 26.04
N ASP A 59 -29.57 -24.18 26.69
CA ASP A 59 -30.96 -24.40 27.07
C ASP A 59 -31.44 -23.36 28.09
N LEU A 60 -30.58 -22.97 29.05
CA LEU A 60 -30.87 -21.88 29.98
C LEU A 60 -30.99 -20.51 29.31
N ALA A 61 -30.23 -20.27 28.24
CA ALA A 61 -30.28 -19.02 27.49
C ALA A 61 -31.54 -18.93 26.61
N LEU A 62 -32.01 -20.07 26.08
CA LEU A 62 -33.15 -20.15 25.18
C LEU A 62 -34.50 -20.29 25.91
N ALA A 63 -34.51 -20.81 27.14
CA ALA A 63 -35.73 -21.02 27.93
C ALA A 63 -36.21 -19.78 28.72
N GLY A 64 -35.53 -18.62 28.60
CA GLY A 64 -35.81 -17.41 29.37
C GLY A 64 -37.25 -16.88 29.25
N ASP A 65 -37.76 -16.32 30.34
CA ASP A 65 -39.14 -15.85 30.52
C ASP A 65 -39.18 -14.32 30.79
N GLY A 66 -38.36 -13.52 30.09
CA GLY A 66 -38.46 -12.05 30.12
C GLY A 66 -37.17 -11.21 30.21
N ASP A 67 -35.99 -11.82 30.13
CA ASP A 67 -34.68 -11.11 30.03
C ASP A 67 -33.76 -11.82 29.01
N ASP A 68 -34.37 -12.21 27.91
CA ASP A 68 -33.88 -13.26 27.02
C ASP A 68 -32.62 -12.80 26.29
N ASP A 69 -32.53 -11.52 25.93
CA ASP A 69 -31.41 -10.98 25.15
C ASP A 69 -30.13 -10.77 25.98
N GLU A 70 -30.24 -10.39 27.26
CA GLU A 70 -29.07 -10.30 28.14
C GLU A 70 -28.54 -11.70 28.47
N ASN A 71 -29.44 -12.66 28.72
CA ASN A 71 -29.06 -14.06 28.94
C ASN A 71 -28.40 -14.69 27.71
N ARG A 72 -28.87 -14.40 26.49
CA ARG A 72 -28.21 -14.84 25.24
C ARG A 72 -26.79 -14.27 25.11
N LEU A 73 -26.61 -12.98 25.41
CA LEU A 73 -25.29 -12.35 25.39
C LEU A 73 -24.35 -12.92 26.48
N LEU A 74 -24.87 -13.18 27.68
CA LEU A 74 -24.13 -13.83 28.75
C LEU A 74 -23.76 -15.27 28.38
N ALA A 75 -24.64 -15.99 27.68
CA ALA A 75 -24.36 -17.35 27.22
C ALA A 75 -23.21 -17.36 26.22
N ALA A 76 -23.20 -16.39 25.29
CA ALA A 76 -22.09 -16.18 24.38
C ALA A 76 -20.76 -15.93 25.13
N ALA A 77 -20.78 -15.21 26.26
CA ALA A 77 -19.59 -15.03 27.12
C ALA A 77 -19.16 -16.34 27.80
N VAL A 78 -20.10 -17.12 28.34
CA VAL A 78 -19.80 -18.40 29.00
C VAL A 78 -19.23 -19.42 28.02
N LEU A 79 -19.85 -19.57 26.84
CA LEU A 79 -19.37 -20.43 25.77
C LEU A 79 -18.00 -19.98 25.26
N GLY A 80 -17.82 -18.67 25.06
CA GLY A 80 -16.51 -18.10 24.71
C GLY A 80 -15.43 -18.49 25.72
N ARG A 81 -15.73 -18.42 27.02
CA ARG A 81 -14.81 -18.82 28.09
C ARG A 81 -14.51 -20.31 28.09
N LEU A 82 -15.53 -21.16 27.88
CA LEU A 82 -15.37 -22.61 27.75
C LEU A 82 -14.49 -22.96 26.55
N SER A 83 -14.71 -22.32 25.39
CA SER A 83 -13.92 -22.55 24.19
C SER A 83 -12.43 -22.27 24.40
N ALA A 84 -12.10 -21.19 25.12
CA ALA A 84 -10.72 -20.77 25.40
C ALA A 84 -9.93 -21.81 26.22
N VAL A 85 -10.62 -22.65 27.01
CA VAL A 85 -10.01 -23.72 27.81
C VAL A 85 -10.21 -25.12 27.19
N ALA A 86 -10.99 -25.25 26.12
CA ALA A 86 -11.37 -26.52 25.52
C ALA A 86 -10.27 -27.18 24.66
N ARG A 87 -9.15 -26.50 24.40
CA ARG A 87 -7.97 -27.01 23.65
C ARG A 87 -8.34 -27.60 22.27
N ALA A 88 -8.79 -26.77 21.33
CA ALA A 88 -9.18 -27.15 19.96
C ALA A 88 -10.47 -28.02 19.86
N ARG A 89 -11.30 -28.00 20.91
CA ARG A 89 -12.67 -28.55 20.90
C ARG A 89 -13.73 -27.43 20.86
N ASP A 90 -13.37 -26.29 20.29
CA ASP A 90 -14.21 -25.11 20.12
C ASP A 90 -15.44 -25.39 19.25
N SER A 91 -15.30 -26.21 18.20
CA SER A 91 -16.44 -26.67 17.38
C SER A 91 -17.55 -27.36 18.19
N LEU A 92 -17.20 -28.09 19.26
CA LEU A 92 -18.20 -28.71 20.15
C LEU A 92 -18.89 -27.67 21.03
N VAL A 93 -18.17 -26.65 21.49
CA VAL A 93 -18.71 -25.59 22.34
C VAL A 93 -19.64 -24.66 21.56
N PHE A 94 -19.31 -24.39 20.30
CA PHE A 94 -20.06 -23.47 19.44
C PHE A 94 -21.06 -24.16 18.52
N ALA A 95 -21.30 -25.46 18.68
CA ALA A 95 -22.17 -26.24 17.79
C ALA A 95 -23.58 -25.65 17.60
N ARG A 96 -24.12 -25.00 18.64
CA ARG A 96 -25.46 -24.40 18.65
C ARG A 96 -25.44 -22.87 18.76
N ILE A 97 -24.28 -22.22 18.62
CA ILE A 97 -24.15 -20.77 18.90
C ILE A 97 -25.07 -19.91 18.02
N SER A 98 -25.36 -20.35 16.78
CA SER A 98 -26.26 -19.66 15.87
C SER A 98 -27.70 -19.57 16.38
N GLU A 99 -28.12 -20.47 17.28
CA GLU A 99 -29.46 -20.45 17.91
C GLU A 99 -29.61 -19.28 18.90
N LEU A 100 -28.52 -18.69 19.38
CA LEU A 100 -28.58 -17.61 20.37
C LEU A 100 -29.09 -16.28 19.78
N PHE A 101 -28.87 -16.03 18.49
CA PHE A 101 -29.05 -14.70 17.91
C PHE A 101 -29.66 -14.74 16.51
N ASP A 102 -30.97 -14.50 16.42
CA ASP A 102 -31.67 -14.26 15.16
C ASP A 102 -31.41 -12.84 14.61
N SER A 103 -30.98 -11.92 15.46
CA SER A 103 -30.64 -10.53 15.13
C SER A 103 -29.46 -10.04 15.98
N ALA A 104 -28.94 -8.86 15.66
CA ALA A 104 -27.86 -8.23 16.43
C ALA A 104 -28.20 -8.21 17.94
N PRO A 105 -27.30 -8.67 18.82
CA PRO A 105 -27.56 -8.73 20.25
C PRO A 105 -27.56 -7.33 20.90
N LEU A 106 -27.91 -7.30 22.19
CA LEU A 106 -27.72 -6.12 23.02
C LEU A 106 -26.27 -5.62 22.97
N PRO A 107 -26.03 -4.32 23.22
CA PRO A 107 -24.69 -3.77 23.30
C PRO A 107 -23.82 -4.57 24.27
N ILE A 108 -22.55 -4.79 23.91
CA ILE A 108 -21.62 -5.60 24.71
C ILE A 108 -21.36 -4.99 26.10
N GLU A 109 -21.65 -3.70 26.28
CA GLU A 109 -21.63 -3.00 27.57
C GLU A 109 -22.72 -3.45 28.55
N ALA A 110 -23.69 -4.26 28.13
CA ALA A 110 -24.65 -4.92 29.04
C ALA A 110 -23.96 -5.98 29.92
N LEU A 111 -22.81 -6.51 29.51
CA LEU A 111 -22.03 -7.47 30.31
C LEU A 111 -21.28 -6.79 31.46
N ALA A 112 -21.12 -7.50 32.57
CA ALA A 112 -20.76 -6.91 33.85
C ALA A 112 -19.31 -6.41 33.90
N ASP A 113 -18.39 -7.13 33.27
CA ASP A 113 -16.95 -6.85 33.33
C ASP A 113 -16.24 -7.09 32.00
N GLY A 114 -14.94 -6.74 31.97
CA GLY A 114 -14.14 -6.83 30.76
C GLY A 114 -13.80 -8.24 30.29
N ASP A 115 -13.82 -9.23 31.20
CA ASP A 115 -13.59 -10.62 30.83
C ASP A 115 -14.83 -11.18 30.15
N GLU A 116 -16.03 -10.91 30.67
CA GLU A 116 -17.29 -11.28 30.00
C GLU A 116 -17.37 -10.68 28.59
N LYS A 117 -17.06 -9.39 28.44
CA LYS A 117 -16.99 -8.71 27.14
C LYS A 117 -16.00 -9.36 26.19
N TYR A 118 -14.82 -9.73 26.69
CA TYR A 118 -13.80 -10.38 25.88
C TYR A 118 -14.25 -11.77 25.39
N TYR A 119 -14.81 -12.59 26.27
CA TYR A 119 -15.25 -13.93 25.88
C TYR A 119 -16.50 -13.91 24.99
N ALA A 120 -17.42 -12.96 25.19
CA ALA A 120 -18.52 -12.74 24.26
C ALA A 120 -18.00 -12.33 22.87
N ALA A 121 -17.00 -11.44 22.81
CA ALA A 121 -16.40 -11.08 21.54
C ALA A 121 -15.75 -12.27 20.83
N LEU A 122 -15.10 -13.19 21.58
CA LEU A 122 -14.51 -14.40 21.00
C LEU A 122 -15.54 -15.34 20.39
N SER A 123 -16.71 -15.49 21.02
CA SER A 123 -17.74 -16.39 20.52
C SER A 123 -18.42 -15.87 19.25
N PHE A 124 -18.49 -14.54 19.06
CA PHE A 124 -18.94 -13.96 17.80
C PHE A 124 -18.09 -14.36 16.58
N ALA A 125 -16.83 -14.79 16.77
CA ALA A 125 -15.99 -15.26 15.67
C ALA A 125 -16.49 -16.57 15.04
N ALA A 126 -17.36 -17.31 15.74
CA ALA A 126 -17.98 -18.56 15.30
C ALA A 126 -19.41 -18.35 14.74
N ILE A 127 -19.89 -17.11 14.65
CA ILE A 127 -21.20 -16.78 14.09
C ILE A 127 -21.03 -16.32 12.64
N GLU A 128 -21.94 -16.76 11.78
CA GLU A 128 -22.11 -16.24 10.42
C GLU A 128 -23.46 -15.54 10.34
N ALA A 129 -23.45 -14.20 10.27
CA ALA A 129 -24.68 -13.41 10.20
C ALA A 129 -24.46 -12.06 9.52
N ASP A 130 -25.46 -11.58 8.79
CA ASP A 130 -25.41 -10.30 8.04
C ASP A 130 -25.19 -9.08 8.95
N TRP A 131 -25.62 -9.17 10.21
CA TRP A 131 -25.48 -8.09 11.19
C TRP A 131 -24.09 -8.03 11.86
N LEU A 132 -23.27 -9.08 11.73
CA LEU A 132 -22.08 -9.29 12.54
C LEU A 132 -21.05 -8.16 12.36
N VAL A 133 -20.73 -7.81 11.12
CA VAL A 133 -19.69 -6.81 10.80
C VAL A 133 -20.05 -5.43 11.33
N ASP A 134 -21.29 -4.99 11.07
CA ASP A 134 -21.82 -3.71 11.56
C ASP A 134 -21.87 -3.68 13.09
N TYR A 135 -22.31 -4.78 13.71
CA TYR A 135 -22.31 -4.92 15.16
C TYR A 135 -20.89 -4.82 15.75
N CYS A 136 -19.91 -5.55 15.21
CA CYS A 136 -18.52 -5.49 15.65
C CYS A 136 -17.93 -4.09 15.56
N HIS A 137 -18.16 -3.37 14.46
CA HIS A 137 -17.72 -2.00 14.32
C HIS A 137 -18.39 -1.06 15.32
N LYS A 138 -19.71 -1.10 15.47
CA LYS A 138 -20.45 -0.27 16.44
C LYS A 138 -20.00 -0.52 17.87
N GLN A 139 -19.93 -1.79 18.28
CA GLN A 139 -19.53 -2.14 19.64
C GLN A 139 -18.07 -1.78 19.93
N SER A 140 -17.16 -1.89 18.96
CA SER A 140 -15.75 -1.48 19.15
C SER A 140 -15.61 0.00 19.54
N VAL A 141 -16.52 0.86 19.04
CA VAL A 141 -16.59 2.28 19.36
C VAL A 141 -17.26 2.50 20.72
N LEU A 142 -18.36 1.79 21.00
CA LEU A 142 -19.13 1.91 22.23
C LEU A 142 -18.38 1.45 23.48
N ILE A 143 -17.56 0.39 23.38
CA ILE A 143 -16.80 -0.16 24.52
C ILE A 143 -16.01 0.93 25.22
N ASP A 144 -16.30 1.16 26.49
CA ASP A 144 -15.58 2.16 27.29
C ASP A 144 -14.21 1.68 27.71
N THR A 145 -14.23 0.61 28.49
CA THR A 145 -13.05 -0.07 28.99
C THR A 145 -13.21 -1.53 28.60
N SER A 146 -12.21 -2.09 27.91
CA SER A 146 -11.99 -3.53 27.57
C SER A 146 -11.25 -3.63 26.25
N GLU A 147 -9.96 -3.32 26.27
CA GLU A 147 -9.12 -3.28 25.06
C GLU A 147 -9.08 -4.64 24.34
N LYS A 148 -9.06 -5.74 25.10
CA LYS A 148 -9.08 -7.10 24.53
C LYS A 148 -10.36 -7.38 23.73
N ALA A 149 -11.52 -7.03 24.29
CA ALA A 149 -12.80 -7.19 23.60
C ALA A 149 -12.85 -6.33 22.32
N ARG A 150 -12.41 -5.07 22.42
CA ARG A 150 -12.34 -4.16 21.26
C ARG A 150 -11.48 -4.74 20.14
N ARG A 151 -10.29 -5.24 20.48
CA ARG A 151 -9.37 -5.86 19.52
C ARG A 151 -10.01 -7.06 18.82
N VAL A 152 -10.66 -7.96 19.57
CA VAL A 152 -11.35 -9.13 18.99
C VAL A 152 -12.45 -8.71 18.03
N LEU A 153 -13.32 -7.77 18.43
CA LEU A 153 -14.40 -7.27 17.56
C LEU A 153 -13.86 -6.66 16.26
N LEU A 154 -12.84 -5.80 16.35
CA LEU A 154 -12.23 -5.21 15.16
C LEU A 154 -11.54 -6.27 14.29
N SER A 155 -10.92 -7.29 14.90
CA SER A 155 -10.31 -8.41 14.18
C SER A 155 -11.34 -9.23 13.40
N ILE A 156 -12.51 -9.49 13.98
CA ILE A 156 -13.62 -10.16 13.29
C ILE A 156 -14.07 -9.27 12.12
N ALA A 157 -14.33 -8.00 12.37
CA ALA A 157 -14.78 -7.08 11.33
C ALA A 157 -13.79 -6.96 10.16
N LEU A 158 -12.48 -6.92 10.43
CA LEU A 158 -11.44 -6.92 9.39
C LEU A 158 -11.42 -8.23 8.58
N ARG A 159 -11.55 -9.37 9.26
CA ARG A 159 -11.61 -10.68 8.59
C ARG A 159 -12.79 -10.77 7.63
N GLU A 160 -13.98 -10.39 8.10
CA GLU A 160 -15.21 -10.45 7.31
C GLU A 160 -15.25 -9.41 6.18
N ALA A 161 -14.62 -8.23 6.36
CA ALA A 161 -14.50 -7.23 5.31
C ALA A 161 -13.60 -7.70 4.14
N GLY A 162 -12.68 -8.63 4.37
CA GLY A 162 -11.83 -9.24 3.35
C GLY A 162 -10.67 -8.38 2.84
N SER A 163 -10.72 -7.05 3.00
CA SER A 163 -9.64 -6.14 2.66
C SER A 163 -9.50 -4.98 3.65
N LEU A 164 -8.31 -4.36 3.70
CA LEU A 164 -8.08 -3.17 4.54
C LEU A 164 -8.96 -1.99 4.12
N SER A 165 -9.12 -1.78 2.81
CA SER A 165 -9.95 -0.70 2.27
C SER A 165 -11.41 -0.84 2.71
N ASP A 166 -12.00 -2.02 2.52
CA ASP A 166 -13.40 -2.28 2.90
C ASP A 166 -13.59 -2.16 4.41
N TYR A 167 -12.63 -2.67 5.20
CA TYR A 167 -12.64 -2.53 6.66
C TYR A 167 -12.71 -1.06 7.11
N TRP A 168 -11.89 -0.17 6.54
CA TRP A 168 -11.90 1.24 6.94
C TRP A 168 -13.17 1.95 6.49
N GLN A 169 -13.68 1.65 5.29
CA GLN A 169 -14.93 2.22 4.79
C GLN A 169 -16.13 1.81 5.66
N MET A 170 -16.24 0.53 6.02
CA MET A 170 -17.28 0.02 6.91
C MET A 170 -17.15 0.59 8.32
N ASN A 171 -15.92 0.66 8.86
CA ASN A 171 -15.71 1.19 10.20
C ASN A 171 -16.01 2.69 10.31
N GLN A 172 -15.80 3.46 9.23
CA GLN A 172 -16.07 4.90 9.20
C GLN A 172 -17.52 5.23 9.61
N LEU A 173 -18.49 4.41 9.21
CA LEU A 173 -19.89 4.62 9.58
C LEU A 173 -20.10 4.52 11.10
N ALA A 174 -19.46 3.56 11.76
CA ALA A 174 -19.54 3.39 13.20
C ALA A 174 -18.87 4.53 13.98
N LEU A 175 -17.82 5.13 13.42
CA LEU A 175 -17.09 6.24 14.05
C LEU A 175 -17.93 7.51 14.23
N THR A 176 -19.03 7.66 13.47
CA THR A 176 -19.97 8.78 13.65
C THR A 176 -20.55 8.85 15.07
N GLY A 177 -20.65 7.70 15.76
CA GLY A 177 -21.07 7.61 17.16
C GLY A 177 -20.16 8.34 18.15
N LEU A 178 -18.89 8.60 17.80
CA LEU A 178 -17.95 9.37 18.64
C LEU A 178 -18.43 10.80 18.89
N GLY A 179 -19.24 11.37 17.98
CA GLY A 179 -19.83 12.70 18.14
C GLY A 179 -20.73 12.83 19.38
N ALA A 180 -21.30 11.71 19.87
CA ALA A 180 -22.14 11.69 21.06
C ALA A 180 -21.35 11.91 22.38
N ILE A 181 -20.02 11.72 22.37
CA ILE A 181 -19.17 11.90 23.55
C ILE A 181 -18.90 13.39 23.76
N LYS A 182 -19.51 14.01 24.78
CA LYS A 182 -19.50 15.47 24.98
C LYS A 182 -18.14 16.07 25.38
N GLY A 183 -17.23 15.29 25.97
CA GLY A 183 -15.90 15.76 26.41
C GLY A 183 -14.79 15.49 25.39
N GLY A 184 -14.03 16.53 25.01
CA GLY A 184 -12.93 16.41 24.05
C GLY A 184 -11.84 15.43 24.49
N ASP A 185 -11.35 15.57 25.72
CA ASP A 185 -10.35 14.66 26.31
C ASP A 185 -10.84 13.20 26.35
N THR A 186 -12.05 12.95 26.89
CA THR A 186 -12.64 11.60 26.94
C THR A 186 -12.81 11.00 25.54
N ARG A 187 -13.27 11.81 24.57
CA ARG A 187 -13.43 11.38 23.17
C ARG A 187 -12.08 11.00 22.56
N TYR A 188 -11.04 11.82 22.74
CA TYR A 188 -9.72 11.55 22.18
C TYR A 188 -9.01 10.39 22.87
N LYS A 189 -9.23 10.16 24.17
CA LYS A 189 -8.81 8.93 24.86
C LYS A 189 -9.51 7.70 24.28
N ARG A 190 -10.79 7.81 23.90
CA ARG A 190 -11.51 6.73 23.20
C ARG A 190 -10.96 6.49 21.79
N ILE A 191 -10.77 7.56 21.01
CA ILE A 191 -10.19 7.50 19.67
C ILE A 191 -8.82 6.81 19.72
N ARG A 192 -7.96 7.21 20.67
CA ARG A 192 -6.64 6.60 20.88
C ARG A 192 -6.72 5.09 21.09
N ARG A 193 -7.67 4.61 21.90
CA ARG A 193 -7.89 3.18 22.13
C ARG A 193 -8.35 2.46 20.86
N ILE A 194 -9.25 3.07 20.08
CA ILE A 194 -9.73 2.52 18.81
C ILE A 194 -8.59 2.47 17.77
N THR A 195 -7.80 3.54 17.64
CA THR A 195 -6.67 3.59 16.70
C THR A 195 -5.58 2.61 17.08
N THR A 196 -5.30 2.43 18.38
CA THR A 196 -4.32 1.45 18.87
C THR A 196 -4.77 0.02 18.52
N ALA A 197 -6.02 -0.34 18.86
CA ALA A 197 -6.56 -1.66 18.56
C ALA A 197 -6.63 -1.93 17.04
N SER A 198 -7.00 -0.91 16.24
CA SER A 198 -7.02 -1.01 14.77
C SER A 198 -5.63 -1.23 14.19
N SER A 199 -4.63 -0.46 14.66
CA SER A 199 -3.24 -0.62 14.23
C SER A 199 -2.68 -1.99 14.59
N GLU A 200 -2.99 -2.52 15.77
CA GLU A 200 -2.61 -3.88 16.18
C GLU A 200 -3.12 -4.96 15.20
N ILE A 201 -4.40 -4.94 14.86
CA ILE A 201 -4.96 -5.95 13.94
C ILE A 201 -4.47 -5.75 12.50
N VAL A 202 -4.26 -4.51 12.07
CA VAL A 202 -3.75 -4.21 10.71
C VAL A 202 -2.30 -4.68 10.58
N ARG A 203 -1.46 -4.52 11.62
CA ARG A 203 -0.08 -5.06 11.64
C ARG A 203 -0.06 -6.58 11.44
N GLU A 204 -1.03 -7.29 11.99
CA GLU A 204 -1.13 -8.75 11.93
C GLU A 204 -1.76 -9.26 10.62
N TRP A 205 -2.50 -8.40 9.92
CA TRP A 205 -3.18 -8.73 8.67
C TRP A 205 -2.22 -9.22 7.57
N GLN A 206 -2.56 -10.33 6.93
CA GLN A 206 -1.82 -10.90 5.78
C GLN A 206 -2.69 -11.05 4.52
N GLY A 207 -3.92 -10.53 4.53
CA GLY A 207 -4.83 -10.60 3.39
C GLY A 207 -4.66 -9.44 2.42
N GLU A 208 -5.73 -9.13 1.68
CA GLU A 208 -5.69 -8.09 0.65
C GLU A 208 -5.69 -6.66 1.23
N VAL A 209 -5.07 -5.74 0.51
CA VAL A 209 -5.06 -4.31 0.82
C VAL A 209 -6.37 -3.65 0.37
N GLY A 210 -6.93 -4.08 -0.76
CA GLY A 210 -8.11 -3.46 -1.37
C GLY A 210 -7.80 -2.24 -2.24
N VAL A 211 -8.79 -1.82 -3.03
CA VAL A 211 -8.67 -0.68 -3.95
C VAL A 211 -8.66 0.61 -3.15
N ASP A 212 -7.81 1.57 -3.53
CA ASP A 212 -7.76 2.91 -2.94
C ASP A 212 -7.60 2.94 -1.41
N ALA A 213 -6.90 1.94 -0.85
CA ALA A 213 -6.76 1.77 0.60
C ALA A 213 -6.19 3.00 1.34
N GLY A 214 -5.31 3.78 0.70
CA GLY A 214 -4.82 5.04 1.27
C GLY A 214 -5.88 6.13 1.39
N LEU A 215 -6.82 6.20 0.44
CA LEU A 215 -7.97 7.10 0.50
C LEU A 215 -8.95 6.64 1.58
N ALA A 216 -9.22 5.33 1.67
CA ALA A 216 -10.07 4.76 2.72
C ALA A 216 -9.50 5.06 4.12
N LEU A 217 -8.19 4.88 4.33
CA LEU A 217 -7.51 5.23 5.58
C LEU A 217 -7.59 6.74 5.86
N ALA A 218 -7.44 7.59 4.84
CA ALA A 218 -7.55 9.04 4.99
C ALA A 218 -8.97 9.48 5.41
N SER A 219 -10.01 8.89 4.80
CA SER A 219 -11.42 9.13 5.16
C SER A 219 -11.72 8.65 6.58
N TRP A 220 -11.25 7.47 6.95
CA TRP A 220 -11.35 6.93 8.30
C TRP A 220 -10.67 7.84 9.33
N PHE A 221 -9.44 8.28 9.05
CA PHE A 221 -8.69 9.19 9.89
C PHE A 221 -9.41 10.53 10.06
N SER A 222 -9.91 11.10 8.96
CA SER A 222 -10.63 12.37 8.97
C SER A 222 -11.88 12.32 9.86
N GLU A 223 -12.59 11.20 9.88
CA GLU A 223 -13.80 11.06 10.71
C GLU A 223 -13.44 11.04 12.20
N ILE A 224 -12.36 10.37 12.63
CA ILE A 224 -11.96 10.38 14.04
C ILE A 224 -11.45 11.75 14.51
N VAL A 225 -10.78 12.53 13.65
CA VAL A 225 -10.22 13.83 14.04
C VAL A 225 -11.13 15.03 13.73
N LYS A 226 -12.39 14.82 13.38
CA LYS A 226 -13.28 15.88 12.85
C LYS A 226 -13.53 17.06 13.80
N SER A 227 -13.53 16.85 15.12
CA SER A 227 -13.82 17.90 16.11
C SER A 227 -13.33 17.57 17.53
N GLY A 228 -13.25 18.60 18.40
CA GLY A 228 -13.07 18.40 19.85
C GLY A 228 -11.62 18.23 20.33
N LYS A 229 -10.65 18.71 19.56
CA LYS A 229 -9.20 18.59 19.84
C LYS A 229 -8.62 19.70 20.71
N LYS A 230 -9.41 20.74 20.97
CA LYS A 230 -9.01 21.81 21.88
C LYS A 230 -8.80 21.21 23.27
N ASP A 231 -7.68 21.55 23.90
CA ASP A 231 -7.30 21.09 25.25
C ASP A 231 -7.01 19.58 25.35
N VAL A 232 -6.76 18.89 24.23
CA VAL A 232 -6.28 17.50 24.22
C VAL A 232 -4.75 17.47 24.31
N GLU A 233 -4.22 16.57 25.15
CA GLU A 233 -2.78 16.38 25.32
C GLU A 233 -2.08 16.01 24.01
N GLU A 234 -0.93 16.64 23.72
CA GLU A 234 -0.14 16.41 22.50
C GLU A 234 0.28 14.94 22.35
N GLU A 235 0.57 14.26 23.47
CA GLU A 235 0.94 12.83 23.46
C GLU A 235 -0.19 11.95 22.89
N ILE A 236 -1.44 12.26 23.24
CA ILE A 236 -2.61 11.52 22.73
C ILE A 236 -2.74 11.73 21.21
N LEU A 237 -2.59 12.96 20.75
CA LEU A 237 -2.67 13.30 19.32
C LEU A 237 -1.52 12.66 18.52
N THR A 238 -0.31 12.68 19.09
CA THR A 238 0.88 12.06 18.50
C THR A 238 0.70 10.56 18.40
N ASN A 239 0.17 9.90 19.43
CA ASN A 239 -0.08 8.46 19.39
C ASN A 239 -1.14 8.09 18.34
N ILE A 240 -2.24 8.85 18.23
CA ILE A 240 -3.24 8.64 17.18
C ILE A 240 -2.62 8.76 15.78
N LEU A 241 -1.78 9.78 15.56
CA LEU A 241 -1.06 9.94 14.31
C LEU A 241 -0.11 8.76 14.05
N ASP A 242 0.73 8.39 15.02
CA ASP A 242 1.73 7.33 14.86
C ASP A 242 1.13 5.96 14.58
N GLU A 243 0.00 5.61 15.22
CA GLU A 243 -0.73 4.38 14.92
C GLU A 243 -1.36 4.43 13.52
N SER A 244 -1.84 5.60 13.09
CA SER A 244 -2.35 5.79 11.73
C SER A 244 -1.25 5.69 10.67
N LEU A 245 -0.06 6.24 10.95
CA LEU A 245 1.12 6.09 10.10
C LEU A 245 1.61 4.64 10.05
N THR A 246 1.46 3.89 11.14
CA THR A 246 1.75 2.45 11.16
C THR A 246 0.84 1.69 10.19
N MET A 247 -0.46 2.00 10.19
CA MET A 247 -1.40 1.42 9.24
C MET A 247 -1.07 1.80 7.79
N LEU A 248 -0.67 3.04 7.53
CA LEU A 248 -0.20 3.48 6.20
C LEU A 248 1.05 2.71 5.76
N LEU A 249 2.05 2.58 6.63
CA LEU A 249 3.25 1.80 6.32
C LEU A 249 2.91 0.34 6.03
N ARG A 250 1.91 -0.22 6.73
CA ARG A 250 1.45 -1.59 6.49
C ARG A 250 0.84 -1.78 5.10
N ILE A 251 0.12 -0.80 4.57
CA ILE A 251 -0.37 -0.81 3.17
C ILE A 251 0.81 -0.99 2.20
N ILE A 252 1.87 -0.20 2.41
CA ILE A 252 3.10 -0.23 1.57
C ILE A 252 3.83 -1.56 1.70
N GLU A 253 3.94 -2.09 2.93
CA GLU A 253 4.59 -3.39 3.20
C GLU A 253 3.86 -4.55 2.51
N LEU A 254 2.53 -4.58 2.55
CA LEU A 254 1.73 -5.63 1.93
C LEU A 254 1.80 -5.56 0.39
N ARG A 255 1.86 -4.35 -0.17
CA ARG A 255 1.85 -4.09 -1.61
C ARG A 255 2.70 -2.86 -1.96
N PHE A 256 3.98 -3.08 -2.27
CA PHE A 256 4.94 -2.00 -2.59
C PHE A 256 4.48 -1.05 -3.71
N SER A 257 3.66 -1.52 -4.67
CA SER A 257 3.11 -0.67 -5.73
C SER A 257 2.37 0.55 -5.20
N HIS A 258 1.75 0.46 -4.02
CA HIS A 258 1.09 1.59 -3.37
C HIS A 258 2.07 2.69 -2.93
N ALA A 259 3.34 2.37 -2.65
CA ALA A 259 4.34 3.37 -2.27
C ALA A 259 4.57 4.43 -3.36
N LEU A 260 4.33 4.06 -4.62
CA LEU A 260 4.54 4.92 -5.80
C LEU A 260 3.35 5.82 -6.11
N LEU A 261 2.22 5.64 -5.42
CA LEU A 261 0.97 6.35 -5.68
C LEU A 261 0.76 7.44 -4.63
N ALA A 262 0.66 8.70 -5.04
CA ALA A 262 0.35 9.80 -4.13
C ALA A 262 -0.93 9.58 -3.29
N PRO A 263 -2.05 9.02 -3.83
CA PRO A 263 -3.25 8.71 -3.06
C PRO A 263 -3.05 7.77 -1.86
N THR A 264 -1.98 6.96 -1.86
CA THR A 264 -1.64 6.11 -0.71
C THR A 264 -1.37 6.93 0.56
N TYR A 265 -0.88 8.16 0.39
CA TYR A 265 -0.45 9.03 1.47
C TYR A 265 -1.45 10.12 1.83
N SER A 266 -2.68 10.09 1.28
CA SER A 266 -3.71 11.12 1.49
C SER A 266 -4.05 11.37 2.97
N MET A 267 -3.79 10.40 3.85
CA MET A 267 -3.94 10.58 5.30
C MET A 267 -3.04 11.70 5.86
N LEU A 268 -1.86 11.94 5.27
CA LEU A 268 -0.97 13.03 5.69
C LEU A 268 -1.59 14.40 5.45
N ASP A 269 -2.27 14.56 4.31
CA ASP A 269 -2.97 15.80 3.97
C ASP A 269 -4.18 16.01 4.90
N SER A 270 -4.97 14.96 5.09
CA SER A 270 -6.07 14.93 6.07
C SER A 270 -5.60 15.31 7.47
N ALA A 271 -4.44 14.81 7.92
CA ALA A 271 -3.87 15.15 9.21
C ALA A 271 -3.41 16.60 9.29
N LYS A 272 -2.69 17.09 8.27
CA LYS A 272 -2.23 18.48 8.22
C LYS A 272 -3.40 19.47 8.26
N ASP A 273 -4.44 19.21 7.49
CA ASP A 273 -5.66 20.04 7.47
C ASP A 273 -6.37 19.99 8.82
N ALA A 274 -6.49 18.80 9.39
CA ALA A 274 -7.14 18.59 10.66
C ALA A 274 -6.43 19.32 11.83
N PHE A 275 -5.10 19.30 11.89
CA PHE A 275 -4.36 19.90 13.02
C PHE A 275 -3.91 21.34 12.76
N GLY A 276 -4.05 21.83 11.53
CA GLY A 276 -3.53 23.11 11.10
C GLY A 276 -2.00 23.17 11.11
N ARG A 277 -1.44 24.28 10.64
CA ARG A 277 0.01 24.41 10.39
C ARG A 277 0.88 24.20 11.64
N GLN A 278 0.51 24.82 12.76
CA GLN A 278 1.30 24.74 13.99
C GLN A 278 1.22 23.34 14.60
N GLY A 279 0.00 22.83 14.82
CA GLY A 279 -0.20 21.49 15.36
C GLY A 279 0.44 20.40 14.50
N TRP A 280 0.35 20.52 13.17
CA TRP A 280 1.07 19.61 12.25
C TRP A 280 2.58 19.65 12.45
N THR A 281 3.16 20.85 12.59
CA THR A 281 4.61 21.00 12.81
C THR A 281 5.06 20.32 14.11
N ASP A 282 4.28 20.45 15.17
CA ASP A 282 4.60 19.86 16.47
C ASP A 282 4.48 18.32 16.41
N LEU A 283 3.39 17.80 15.82
CA LEU A 283 3.21 16.37 15.59
C LEU A 283 4.32 15.75 14.71
N LEU A 284 4.77 16.45 13.67
CA LEU A 284 5.87 16.00 12.81
C LEU A 284 7.21 15.83 13.56
N ARG A 285 7.42 16.58 14.66
CA ARG A 285 8.62 16.50 15.50
C ARG A 285 8.49 15.36 16.52
N SER A 286 7.29 15.16 17.05
CA SER A 286 7.00 14.19 18.10
C SER A 286 6.76 12.76 17.56
N SER A 287 6.38 12.62 16.29
CA SER A 287 6.09 11.33 15.65
C SER A 287 7.32 10.42 15.49
N ASN A 288 7.18 9.16 15.89
CA ASN A 288 8.20 8.13 15.74
C ASN A 288 8.19 7.48 14.33
N ASN A 289 7.03 7.44 13.69
CA ASN A 289 6.86 6.75 12.41
C ASN A 289 7.02 7.65 11.18
N MET A 290 6.98 8.98 11.35
CA MET A 290 7.12 9.93 10.25
C MET A 290 8.43 9.75 9.47
N ASN A 291 9.54 9.42 10.13
CA ASN A 291 10.82 9.19 9.45
C ASN A 291 10.80 7.95 8.53
N LYS A 292 10.01 6.92 8.88
CA LYS A 292 9.81 5.73 8.02
C LYS A 292 8.98 6.08 6.79
N VAL A 293 7.94 6.92 6.96
CA VAL A 293 7.12 7.42 5.85
C VAL A 293 7.96 8.30 4.91
N ARG A 294 8.75 9.24 5.45
CA ARG A 294 9.71 10.04 4.68
C ARG A 294 10.70 9.19 3.90
N THR A 295 11.17 8.09 4.49
CA THR A 295 12.06 7.14 3.80
C THR A 295 11.34 6.48 2.64
N SER A 296 10.13 5.97 2.86
CA SER A 296 9.31 5.34 1.81
C SER A 296 9.03 6.30 0.64
N LEU A 297 8.70 7.56 0.93
CA LEU A 297 8.48 8.59 -0.09
C LEU A 297 9.74 8.92 -0.90
N LYS A 298 10.90 9.00 -0.25
CA LYS A 298 12.18 9.23 -0.94
C LYS A 298 12.56 8.06 -1.85
N GLU A 299 12.35 6.83 -1.40
CA GLU A 299 12.58 5.63 -2.21
C GLU A 299 11.60 5.58 -3.41
N ALA A 300 10.33 5.92 -3.19
CA ALA A 300 9.34 6.03 -4.26
C ALA A 300 9.74 7.08 -5.30
N ALA A 301 10.20 8.26 -4.86
CA ALA A 301 10.72 9.31 -5.74
C ALA A 301 11.95 8.82 -6.52
N LEU A 302 12.87 8.09 -5.89
CA LEU A 302 14.05 7.52 -6.57
C LEU A 302 13.65 6.49 -7.64
N VAL A 303 12.69 5.61 -7.34
CA VAL A 303 12.15 4.62 -8.29
C VAL A 303 11.51 5.32 -9.49
N LEU A 304 10.69 6.35 -9.26
CA LEU A 304 10.10 7.14 -10.36
C LEU A 304 11.15 7.87 -11.18
N ALA A 305 12.15 8.46 -10.53
CA ALA A 305 13.26 9.14 -11.21
C ALA A 305 14.06 8.19 -12.10
N ARG A 306 14.31 6.94 -11.65
CA ARG A 306 14.94 5.89 -12.46
C ARG A 306 14.12 5.48 -13.67
N GLN A 307 12.80 5.61 -13.59
CA GLN A 307 11.89 5.41 -14.73
C GLN A 307 11.81 6.63 -15.65
N GLY A 308 12.56 7.70 -15.37
CA GLY A 308 12.49 8.96 -16.12
C GLY A 308 11.18 9.73 -15.89
N LYS A 309 10.53 9.51 -14.74
CA LYS A 309 9.25 10.14 -14.40
C LYS A 309 9.40 11.21 -13.33
N THR A 310 8.58 12.24 -13.46
CA THR A 310 8.33 13.28 -12.46
C THR A 310 6.91 13.13 -11.95
N ASP A 311 6.65 13.44 -10.68
CA ASP A 311 5.33 13.31 -10.09
C ASP A 311 5.05 14.50 -9.14
N PRO A 312 4.29 15.51 -9.59
CA PRO A 312 4.01 16.71 -8.80
C PRO A 312 3.19 16.40 -7.55
N ASP A 313 2.29 15.41 -7.62
CA ASP A 313 1.43 15.04 -6.50
C ASP A 313 2.26 14.37 -5.40
N LEU A 314 3.17 13.47 -5.77
CA LEU A 314 4.10 12.86 -4.80
C LEU A 314 5.08 13.90 -4.21
N MET A 315 5.47 14.92 -4.98
CA MET A 315 6.27 16.04 -4.47
C MET A 315 5.50 16.90 -3.45
N GLU A 316 4.20 17.08 -3.66
CA GLU A 316 3.33 17.74 -2.68
C GLU A 316 3.23 16.93 -1.39
N VAL A 317 3.04 15.60 -1.49
CA VAL A 317 3.05 14.70 -0.34
C VAL A 317 4.38 14.76 0.43
N LEU A 318 5.52 14.74 -0.27
CA LEU A 318 6.83 14.96 0.34
C LEU A 318 6.89 16.29 1.09
N SER A 319 6.34 17.35 0.49
CA SER A 319 6.30 18.68 1.11
C SER A 319 5.45 18.72 2.37
N ILE A 320 4.35 17.96 2.42
CA ILE A 320 3.52 17.77 3.63
C ILE A 320 4.32 17.04 4.71
N ALA A 321 4.97 15.93 4.37
CA ALA A 321 5.75 15.10 5.30
C ALA A 321 6.98 15.84 5.88
N TYR A 322 7.55 16.79 5.14
CA TYR A 322 8.67 17.64 5.54
C TYR A 322 8.25 19.06 5.93
N ASN A 323 6.95 19.34 6.04
CA ASN A 323 6.38 20.67 6.33
C ASN A 323 6.67 21.79 5.30
N SER A 324 7.64 21.62 4.39
CA SER A 324 7.94 22.57 3.32
C SER A 324 8.85 21.99 2.24
N VAL A 325 8.71 22.47 1.01
CA VAL A 325 9.61 22.16 -0.13
C VAL A 325 11.08 22.48 0.20
N ALA A 326 11.33 23.53 0.98
CA ALA A 326 12.68 23.93 1.39
C ALA A 326 13.40 22.84 2.20
N GLN A 327 12.67 22.02 2.95
CA GLN A 327 13.22 20.88 3.68
C GLN A 327 13.29 19.61 2.83
N VAL A 328 12.41 19.46 1.83
CA VAL A 328 12.44 18.33 0.88
C VAL A 328 13.68 18.36 0.01
N MET A 329 14.01 19.51 -0.58
CA MET A 329 15.13 19.64 -1.54
C MET A 329 16.45 19.05 -1.02
N PRO A 330 17.01 19.49 0.13
CA PRO A 330 18.26 18.90 0.63
C PRO A 330 18.15 17.42 0.97
N ALA A 331 16.96 16.96 1.39
CA ALA A 331 16.73 15.54 1.68
C ALA A 331 16.75 14.68 0.41
N ILE A 332 16.14 15.15 -0.68
CA ILE A 332 16.17 14.49 -1.99
C ILE A 332 17.56 14.55 -2.61
N THR A 333 18.22 15.71 -2.61
CA THR A 333 19.59 15.86 -3.14
C THR A 333 20.56 14.91 -2.43
N SER A 334 20.49 14.82 -1.10
CA SER A 334 21.30 13.88 -0.33
C SER A 334 20.98 12.42 -0.70
N HIS A 335 19.70 12.08 -0.82
CA HIS A 335 19.28 10.72 -1.14
C HIS A 335 19.65 10.29 -2.58
N PHE A 336 19.67 11.23 -3.53
CA PHE A 336 19.99 10.99 -4.94
C PHE A 336 21.49 11.10 -5.25
N ALA A 337 22.34 11.41 -4.26
CA ALA A 337 23.76 11.68 -4.46
C ALA A 337 24.50 10.55 -5.19
N ASP A 338 24.20 9.30 -4.81
CA ASP A 338 24.85 8.11 -5.37
C ASP A 338 24.16 7.54 -6.62
N ALA A 339 23.00 8.08 -6.99
CA ALA A 339 22.25 7.66 -8.16
C ALA A 339 22.79 8.33 -9.44
N ARG A 340 23.80 7.68 -10.05
CA ARG A 340 24.47 8.11 -11.30
C ARG A 340 23.73 7.73 -12.57
N ASP A 341 22.75 6.85 -12.43
CA ASP A 341 21.90 6.29 -13.48
C ASP A 341 20.71 7.20 -13.86
N LEU A 342 20.46 8.25 -13.08
CA LEU A 342 19.32 9.14 -13.29
C LEU A 342 19.52 10.07 -14.50
N ASP A 343 18.44 10.26 -15.27
CA ASP A 343 18.38 11.30 -16.29
C ASP A 343 18.61 12.70 -15.65
N PRO A 344 19.51 13.54 -16.19
CA PRO A 344 19.84 14.83 -15.56
C PRO A 344 18.66 15.80 -15.43
N GLU A 345 17.72 15.82 -16.37
CA GLU A 345 16.56 16.72 -16.33
C GLU A 345 15.57 16.25 -15.26
N THR A 346 15.32 14.94 -15.22
CA THR A 346 14.47 14.30 -14.20
C THR A 346 15.06 14.47 -12.80
N LYS A 347 16.37 14.22 -12.64
CA LYS A 347 17.09 14.44 -11.38
C LYS A 347 16.99 15.88 -10.91
N ALA A 348 17.24 16.84 -11.80
CA ALA A 348 17.13 18.26 -11.49
C ALA A 348 15.71 18.68 -11.07
N TRP A 349 14.67 18.09 -11.69
CA TRP A 349 13.28 18.36 -11.31
C TRP A 349 13.00 17.94 -9.87
N TRP A 350 13.42 16.74 -9.47
CA TRP A 350 13.25 16.23 -8.10
C TRP A 350 14.08 17.04 -7.09
N GLU A 351 15.36 17.32 -7.38
CA GLU A 351 16.26 18.09 -6.50
C GLU A 351 15.81 19.55 -6.31
N GLN A 352 15.13 20.13 -7.30
CA GLN A 352 14.57 21.49 -7.23
C GLN A 352 13.15 21.52 -6.65
N GLY A 353 12.69 20.41 -6.05
CA GLY A 353 11.38 20.35 -5.38
C GLY A 353 10.20 20.55 -6.34
N GLY A 354 10.31 20.00 -7.55
CA GLY A 354 9.30 20.12 -8.60
C GLY A 354 9.27 21.48 -9.31
N LYS A 355 10.18 22.39 -8.95
CA LYS A 355 10.30 23.71 -9.58
C LYS A 355 11.51 23.77 -10.49
N VAL A 356 11.36 23.24 -11.71
CA VAL A 356 12.22 23.74 -12.78
C VAL A 356 11.67 25.11 -13.15
N LYS A 357 12.44 26.18 -12.91
CA LYS A 357 12.16 27.48 -13.52
C LYS A 357 11.91 27.20 -15.00
N GLN A 358 10.69 27.45 -15.47
CA GLN A 358 10.52 27.90 -16.84
C GLN A 358 11.37 29.16 -16.94
N SER A 359 12.63 29.01 -17.31
CA SER A 359 13.39 30.12 -17.84
C SER A 359 12.49 30.72 -18.92
N GLN A 360 12.08 31.96 -18.71
CA GLN A 360 11.43 32.80 -19.70
C GLN A 360 12.33 32.87 -20.94
N ARG A 361 12.14 31.86 -21.77
CA ARG A 361 12.41 31.71 -23.19
C ARG A 361 11.70 30.42 -23.55
N ASN A 362 10.38 30.50 -23.64
CA ASN A 362 9.69 29.83 -24.74
C ASN A 362 10.20 30.46 -26.04
N VAL A 363 11.46 30.18 -26.39
CA VAL A 363 11.74 29.85 -27.78
C VAL A 363 11.27 28.42 -27.83
N SER A 364 10.07 28.22 -28.35
CA SER A 364 9.65 26.94 -28.88
C SER A 364 10.72 26.49 -29.88
N HIS A 365 11.69 25.71 -29.43
CA HIS A 365 12.43 24.78 -30.26
C HIS A 365 11.89 23.36 -30.00
N GLN A 366 10.56 23.24 -30.04
CA GLN A 366 9.92 22.07 -30.63
C GLN A 366 9.74 22.41 -32.12
N ILE A 367 10.05 21.47 -33.02
CA ILE A 367 10.41 21.62 -34.45
C ILE A 367 11.93 21.78 -34.62
N GLY A 368 12.66 20.66 -34.67
CA GLY A 368 14.10 20.64 -34.91
C GLY A 368 14.72 19.27 -34.64
N ASN A 369 14.47 18.66 -33.47
CA ASN A 369 15.17 17.42 -33.10
C ASN A 369 14.60 16.17 -33.79
N SER A 370 13.30 16.08 -34.07
CA SER A 370 12.75 14.93 -34.81
C SER A 370 13.16 14.97 -36.28
N GLU A 371 13.13 16.14 -36.92
CA GLU A 371 13.53 16.28 -38.33
C GLU A 371 15.03 16.09 -38.48
N ASP A 372 15.86 16.66 -37.59
CA ASP A 372 17.31 16.48 -37.65
C ASP A 372 17.72 15.03 -37.33
N GLN A 373 17.00 14.34 -36.43
CA GLN A 373 17.19 12.92 -36.17
C GLN A 373 16.72 12.04 -37.34
N GLN A 374 15.64 12.40 -38.04
CA GLN A 374 15.18 11.72 -39.24
C GLN A 374 16.16 11.92 -40.41
N ILE A 375 16.62 13.16 -40.64
CA ILE A 375 17.64 13.47 -41.65
C ILE A 375 18.95 12.76 -41.29
N GLY A 376 19.35 12.74 -40.01
CA GLY A 376 20.52 11.99 -39.55
C GLY A 376 20.39 10.48 -39.76
N SER A 377 19.21 9.91 -39.48
CA SER A 377 18.96 8.49 -39.71
C SER A 377 18.96 8.14 -41.20
N LEU A 378 18.38 9.00 -42.03
CA LEU A 378 18.40 8.90 -43.50
C LEU A 378 19.85 8.98 -44.01
N LEU A 379 20.64 9.94 -43.53
CA LEU A 379 22.04 10.10 -43.92
C LEU A 379 22.84 8.82 -43.64
N ILE A 380 22.71 8.22 -42.45
CA ILE A 380 23.42 6.97 -42.15
C ILE A 380 22.97 5.85 -43.09
N ASN A 381 21.66 5.66 -43.30
CA ASN A 381 21.15 4.56 -44.14
C ASN A 381 21.64 4.69 -45.59
N VAL A 382 21.75 5.91 -46.10
CA VAL A 382 22.22 6.22 -47.46
C VAL A 382 23.75 6.22 -47.57
N GLU A 383 24.48 6.20 -46.47
CA GLU A 383 25.93 5.94 -46.51
C GLU A 383 26.25 4.46 -46.37
N GLU A 384 25.50 3.74 -45.53
CA GLU A 384 25.63 2.29 -45.39
C GLU A 384 25.29 1.56 -46.70
N SER A 385 24.27 2.03 -47.42
CA SER A 385 23.84 1.42 -48.68
C SER A 385 24.70 1.81 -49.89
N LYS A 386 25.64 2.77 -49.74
CA LYS A 386 26.38 3.37 -50.86
C LYS A 386 27.25 2.33 -51.57
N MET A 387 28.04 1.59 -50.81
CA MET A 387 28.92 0.56 -51.36
C MET A 387 28.13 -0.56 -52.05
N VAL A 388 26.96 -0.92 -51.52
CA VAL A 388 26.09 -1.95 -52.11
C VAL A 388 25.55 -1.46 -53.46
N MET A 389 25.02 -0.25 -53.52
CA MET A 389 24.47 0.32 -54.75
C MET A 389 25.53 0.58 -55.82
N GLU A 390 26.70 1.10 -55.44
CA GLU A 390 27.84 1.25 -56.36
C GLU A 390 28.32 -0.10 -56.91
N LYS A 391 28.25 -1.17 -56.10
CA LYS A 391 28.59 -2.53 -56.55
C LYS A 391 27.52 -3.11 -57.47
N LEU A 392 26.23 -2.87 -57.21
CA LEU A 392 25.15 -3.28 -58.11
C LEU A 392 25.33 -2.61 -59.48
N GLU A 393 25.60 -1.31 -59.50
CA GLU A 393 25.84 -0.56 -60.73
C GLU A 393 27.09 -1.04 -61.48
N ARG A 394 28.22 -1.24 -60.80
CA ARG A 394 29.48 -1.59 -61.47
C ARG A 394 29.64 -3.06 -61.82
N ALA A 395 29.04 -3.97 -61.04
CA ALA A 395 29.27 -5.41 -61.18
C ALA A 395 28.06 -6.18 -61.71
N VAL A 396 26.84 -5.72 -61.41
CA VAL A 396 25.61 -6.46 -61.79
C VAL A 396 25.00 -5.91 -63.07
N VAL A 397 24.95 -4.58 -63.25
CA VAL A 397 24.40 -3.98 -64.48
C VAL A 397 25.10 -4.49 -65.75
N PRO A 398 26.44 -4.55 -65.86
CA PRO A 398 27.10 -5.03 -67.08
C PRO A 398 26.78 -6.50 -67.41
N PHE A 399 26.53 -7.32 -66.38
CA PHE A 399 26.13 -8.71 -66.57
C PHE A 399 24.67 -8.83 -67.04
N LEU A 400 23.79 -8.01 -66.48
CA LEU A 400 22.39 -7.94 -66.89
C LEU A 400 22.24 -7.33 -68.29
N GLU A 401 23.07 -6.38 -68.69
CA GLU A 401 23.05 -5.81 -70.06
C GLU A 401 23.27 -6.89 -71.14
N ILE A 402 23.95 -7.99 -70.80
CA ILE A 402 24.19 -9.14 -71.69
C ILE A 402 23.06 -10.18 -71.61
N SER A 403 22.49 -10.40 -70.43
CA SER A 403 21.58 -11.52 -70.15
C SER A 403 20.09 -11.15 -70.12
N ASP A 404 19.74 -9.95 -69.65
CA ASP A 404 18.39 -9.39 -69.57
C ASP A 404 18.44 -7.84 -69.62
N PRO A 405 18.46 -7.24 -70.83
CA PRO A 405 18.60 -5.80 -70.99
C PRO A 405 17.52 -4.95 -70.30
N PRO A 406 16.21 -5.33 -70.33
CA PRO A 406 15.18 -4.62 -69.56
C PRO A 406 15.44 -4.59 -68.04
N LEU A 407 15.93 -5.68 -67.47
CA LEU A 407 16.25 -5.73 -66.04
C LEU A 407 17.49 -4.89 -65.72
N ALA A 408 18.47 -4.87 -66.63
CA ALA A 408 19.66 -4.02 -66.50
C ALA A 408 19.30 -2.53 -66.42
N GLU A 409 18.38 -2.07 -67.28
CA GLU A 409 17.88 -0.69 -67.26
C GLU A 409 17.15 -0.35 -65.96
N THR A 410 16.38 -1.32 -65.42
CA THR A 410 15.70 -1.18 -64.12
C THR A 410 16.69 -1.02 -62.97
N VAL A 411 17.75 -1.84 -62.92
CA VAL A 411 18.79 -1.76 -61.89
C VAL A 411 19.60 -0.47 -62.01
N LYS A 412 19.94 -0.06 -63.24
CA LYS A 412 20.64 1.21 -63.52
C LYS A 412 19.82 2.41 -63.06
N LYS A 413 18.52 2.41 -63.32
CA LYS A 413 17.60 3.44 -62.83
C LYS A 413 17.53 3.46 -61.30
N ALA A 414 17.47 2.29 -60.64
CA ALA A 414 17.46 2.20 -59.18
C ALA A 414 18.76 2.75 -58.55
N ALA A 415 19.92 2.43 -59.10
CA ALA A 415 21.21 2.98 -58.65
C ALA A 415 21.31 4.50 -58.89
N GLY A 416 20.78 4.99 -60.02
CA GLY A 416 20.66 6.42 -60.32
C GLY A 416 19.78 7.17 -59.32
N SER A 417 18.54 6.70 -59.10
CA SER A 417 17.62 7.30 -58.13
C SER A 417 18.17 7.25 -56.70
N TYR A 418 18.89 6.18 -56.33
CA TYR A 418 19.59 6.13 -55.06
C TYR A 418 20.65 7.24 -54.93
N SER A 419 21.42 7.49 -55.98
CA SER A 419 22.44 8.55 -55.99
C SER A 419 21.84 9.95 -55.82
N GLU A 420 20.67 10.19 -56.41
CA GLU A 420 19.89 11.43 -56.22
C GLU A 420 19.42 11.59 -54.77
N ILE A 421 18.86 10.52 -54.17
CA ILE A 421 18.45 10.51 -52.76
C ILE A 421 19.66 10.76 -51.85
N ALA A 422 20.81 10.16 -52.16
CA ALA A 422 22.05 10.35 -51.41
C ALA A 422 22.58 11.78 -51.46
N LEU A 423 22.43 12.44 -52.61
CA LEU A 423 22.80 13.84 -52.76
C LEU A 423 21.84 14.73 -51.96
N ALA A 424 20.53 14.49 -52.05
CA ALA A 424 19.51 15.23 -51.31
C ALA A 424 19.68 15.08 -49.79
N ALA A 425 19.92 13.86 -49.30
CA ALA A 425 20.16 13.59 -47.88
C ALA A 425 21.41 14.34 -47.36
N ARG A 426 22.52 14.35 -48.13
CA ARG A 426 23.73 15.11 -47.80
C ARG A 426 23.51 16.62 -47.80
N GLN A 427 22.74 17.14 -48.75
CA GLN A 427 22.38 18.56 -48.80
C GLN A 427 21.53 18.96 -47.58
N LEU A 428 20.51 18.18 -47.24
CA LEU A 428 19.67 18.40 -46.05
C LEU A 428 20.51 18.37 -44.76
N ALA A 429 21.40 17.39 -44.63
CA ALA A 429 22.31 17.29 -43.49
C ALA A 429 23.23 18.51 -43.38
N THR A 430 23.78 18.98 -44.51
CA THR A 430 24.66 20.17 -44.57
C THR A 430 23.89 21.43 -44.17
N MET A 431 22.69 21.64 -44.71
CA MET A 431 21.83 22.78 -44.36
C MET A 431 21.50 22.81 -42.87
N ARG A 432 21.39 21.64 -42.24
CA ARG A 432 21.09 21.48 -40.81
C ARG A 432 22.32 21.36 -39.92
N LYS A 433 23.54 21.44 -40.49
CA LYS A 433 24.83 21.31 -39.80
C LYS A 433 24.99 19.99 -39.04
N LEU A 434 24.49 18.90 -39.61
CA LEU A 434 24.68 17.54 -39.09
C LEU A 434 26.05 17.01 -39.53
N LYS A 435 26.74 16.32 -38.62
CA LYS A 435 28.04 15.68 -38.90
C LYS A 435 28.05 14.25 -38.37
N HIS A 436 28.85 13.40 -38.99
CA HIS A 436 29.18 12.10 -38.43
C HIS A 436 30.05 12.24 -37.18
N MET A 437 30.04 11.20 -36.37
CA MET A 437 30.98 11.04 -35.26
C MET A 437 32.32 10.46 -35.73
N ASP A 438 32.36 9.85 -36.92
CA ASP A 438 33.54 9.22 -37.53
C ASP A 438 34.13 8.12 -36.64
N ASP A 439 33.29 7.41 -35.89
CA ASP A 439 33.69 6.42 -34.90
C ASP A 439 33.54 4.97 -35.38
N LYS A 440 32.98 4.75 -36.58
CA LYS A 440 32.80 3.42 -37.17
C LYS A 440 34.11 2.63 -37.22
N GLY A 441 34.08 1.41 -36.67
CA GLY A 441 35.21 0.50 -36.59
C GLY A 441 36.16 0.73 -35.40
N LYS A 442 36.01 1.81 -34.62
CA LYS A 442 36.83 2.06 -33.43
C LYS A 442 36.37 1.20 -32.25
N ILE A 443 37.33 0.91 -31.36
CA ILE A 443 37.05 0.30 -30.04
C ILE A 443 36.99 1.43 -29.01
N LEU A 444 35.85 1.55 -28.33
CA LEU A 444 35.57 2.61 -27.35
C LEU A 444 35.15 2.01 -26.00
N GLU A 445 35.15 2.84 -24.95
CA GLU A 445 34.53 2.47 -23.67
C GLU A 445 33.01 2.63 -23.77
N TYR A 446 32.27 1.63 -23.29
CA TYR A 446 30.81 1.63 -23.40
C TYR A 446 30.18 2.70 -22.51
N ASN A 447 29.25 3.46 -23.09
CA ASN A 447 28.48 4.48 -22.41
C ASN A 447 27.03 4.41 -22.92
N PRO A 448 26.06 3.93 -22.12
CA PRO A 448 24.67 3.76 -22.55
C PRO A 448 23.98 5.07 -23.02
N LEU A 449 24.47 6.22 -22.54
CA LEU A 449 23.95 7.53 -22.94
C LEU A 449 24.39 7.91 -24.36
N LYS A 450 25.55 7.43 -24.80
CA LYS A 450 26.13 7.77 -26.11
C LYS A 450 26.02 6.64 -27.12
N HIS A 451 25.90 5.39 -26.70
CA HIS A 451 25.94 4.20 -27.55
C HIS A 451 24.67 3.35 -27.46
N GLU A 452 24.26 2.73 -28.56
CA GLU A 452 23.17 1.75 -28.63
C GLU A 452 23.76 0.35 -28.84
N MET A 453 23.57 -0.58 -27.88
CA MET A 453 24.15 -1.93 -27.96
C MET A 453 23.27 -2.85 -28.82
N LEU A 454 23.88 -3.55 -29.78
CA LEU A 454 23.20 -4.55 -30.61
C LEU A 454 22.73 -5.71 -29.73
N GLY A 455 21.42 -6.03 -29.78
CA GLY A 455 20.82 -7.07 -28.95
C GLY A 455 20.38 -6.61 -27.55
N GLY A 456 20.47 -5.31 -27.24
CA GLY A 456 20.08 -4.75 -25.94
C GLY A 456 21.25 -4.61 -24.96
N HIS A 457 20.99 -4.05 -23.79
CA HIS A 457 22.02 -3.80 -22.78
C HIS A 457 22.53 -5.11 -22.16
N GLN A 458 23.85 -5.33 -22.19
CA GLN A 458 24.52 -6.48 -21.57
C GLN A 458 25.37 -6.03 -20.38
N LEU A 459 25.16 -6.66 -19.21
CA LEU A 459 25.91 -6.37 -17.99
C LEU A 459 27.37 -6.83 -18.11
N GLY A 460 28.31 -6.01 -17.65
CA GLY A 460 29.74 -6.34 -17.60
C GLY A 460 30.57 -5.97 -18.84
N VAL A 461 29.94 -5.44 -19.91
CA VAL A 461 30.66 -5.03 -21.13
C VAL A 461 31.30 -3.66 -20.95
N ARG A 462 32.64 -3.61 -20.97
CA ARG A 462 33.41 -2.36 -20.83
C ARG A 462 33.95 -1.81 -22.15
N LYS A 463 34.39 -2.69 -23.05
CA LYS A 463 34.90 -2.34 -24.38
C LYS A 463 33.88 -2.75 -25.45
N ILE A 464 33.68 -1.86 -26.41
CA ILE A 464 32.74 -2.03 -27.51
C ILE A 464 33.40 -1.67 -28.83
N LYS A 465 32.96 -2.30 -29.91
CA LYS A 465 33.32 -1.94 -31.28
C LYS A 465 32.13 -1.24 -31.93
N VAL A 466 32.38 -0.12 -32.61
CA VAL A 466 31.33 0.63 -33.32
C VAL A 466 31.05 -0.02 -34.66
N GLU A 467 29.87 -0.60 -34.83
CA GLU A 467 29.42 -1.26 -36.06
C GLU A 467 28.76 -0.27 -37.04
N ARG A 468 28.00 0.68 -36.49
CA ARG A 468 27.34 1.77 -37.22
C ARG A 468 27.63 3.09 -36.55
N ASP A 469 27.95 4.10 -37.35
CA ASP A 469 28.31 5.43 -36.85
C ASP A 469 27.10 6.18 -36.28
N GLY A 470 27.39 7.21 -35.48
CA GLY A 470 26.41 8.14 -34.94
C GLY A 470 26.38 9.48 -35.69
N ILE A 471 25.33 10.26 -35.47
CA ILE A 471 25.20 11.64 -35.98
C ILE A 471 25.21 12.61 -34.81
N GLN A 472 25.95 13.70 -34.97
CA GLN A 472 26.06 14.79 -34.00
C GLN A 472 25.77 16.15 -34.63
N LYS A 473 25.40 17.12 -33.78
CA LYS A 473 25.18 18.51 -34.15
C LYS A 473 25.65 19.44 -33.04
N GLU A 474 26.20 20.58 -33.42
CA GLU A 474 26.61 21.64 -32.50
C GLU A 474 25.46 22.62 -32.24
N PHE A 475 25.11 22.81 -30.97
CA PHE A 475 24.12 23.75 -30.50
C PHE A 475 24.78 24.74 -29.53
N GLY A 476 25.07 25.96 -30.01
CA GLY A 476 25.59 27.04 -29.17
C GLY A 476 26.87 26.67 -28.39
N GLY A 477 27.81 25.98 -29.05
CA GLY A 477 29.08 25.52 -28.44
C GLY A 477 29.01 24.17 -27.73
N LYS A 478 27.84 23.51 -27.65
CA LYS A 478 27.70 22.14 -27.12
C LYS A 478 27.41 21.15 -28.24
N ILE A 479 28.17 20.06 -28.29
CA ILE A 479 27.94 18.95 -29.25
C ILE A 479 26.91 17.99 -28.66
N LYS A 480 25.83 17.73 -29.39
CA LYS A 480 24.77 16.78 -29.03
C LYS A 480 24.74 15.63 -30.04
N VAL A 481 24.68 14.40 -29.54
CA VAL A 481 24.44 13.19 -30.35
C VAL A 481 22.94 13.11 -30.66
N LEU A 482 22.59 13.09 -31.94
CA LEU A 482 21.22 13.01 -32.46
C LEU A 482 20.82 11.58 -32.82
N VAL A 483 21.76 10.80 -33.36
CA VAL A 483 21.60 9.37 -33.60
C VAL A 483 22.77 8.67 -32.94
N LYS A 484 22.50 7.76 -32.00
CA LYS A 484 23.56 7.02 -31.29
C LYS A 484 24.26 6.04 -32.25
N PRO A 485 25.58 5.85 -32.15
CA PRO A 485 26.26 4.76 -32.85
C PRO A 485 25.75 3.41 -32.33
N ARG A 486 25.64 2.42 -33.22
CA ARG A 486 25.35 1.04 -32.81
C ARG A 486 26.64 0.26 -32.61
N VAL A 487 26.68 -0.49 -31.52
CA VAL A 487 27.91 -1.07 -31.02
C VAL A 487 27.73 -2.55 -30.65
N SER A 488 28.78 -3.33 -30.84
CA SER A 488 28.89 -4.73 -30.41
C SER A 488 29.93 -4.84 -29.28
N PRO A 489 29.84 -5.85 -28.39
CA PRO A 489 30.93 -6.15 -27.46
C PRO A 489 32.23 -6.38 -28.24
N ALA A 490 33.33 -5.77 -27.79
CA ALA A 490 34.65 -6.08 -28.32
C ALA A 490 35.26 -7.23 -27.50
N ASP A 491 35.80 -8.23 -28.19
CA ASP A 491 36.55 -9.35 -27.58
C ASP A 491 37.77 -8.87 -26.76
#